data_AF-A0A6V7SEA9-F1
#
_entry.id   AF-A0A6V7SEA9-F1
#
_cell.length_a   1.000
_cell.length_b   1.000
_cell.length_c   1.000
_cell.angle_alpha   90.00
_cell.angle_beta   90.00
_cell.angle_gamma   90.00
#
_symmetry.space_group_name_H-M   'P 1'
#
loop_
_entity.id
_entity.type
_entity.pdbx_description
1 polymer ?
#
loop_
_entity_poly.entity_id
_entity_poly.type
_entity_poly.pdbx_seq_one_letter_code
_entity_poly.pdbx_strand_id
1 'polypeptide(L)'
;MENLPINLKSLKINHGAVRRLFKELCYYEKEEQELKNKLSSAKDENKSSNQIASADDILQETIRVLAHTNGNFQNSLKKLIEIINTKFGNILEINAKNIAFRSNCSEEDLKEKCGELYEDIFKEVNAINETLQNIFEHIKDMTLPICNPNITNNTVTPRENCVEI
;
A
#
# COMPACT_ATOMS: atom_id res chain seq x y z
N MET A 1 22.67 -0.24 14.78
CA MET A 1 21.67 0.07 13.74
C MET A 1 22.18 1.29 13.01
N GLU A 2 22.71 1.15 11.80
CA GLU A 2 23.26 2.31 11.08
C GLU A 2 22.14 3.31 10.76
N ASN A 3 22.33 4.53 11.27
CA ASN A 3 21.51 5.72 11.07
C ASN A 3 19.99 5.57 11.32
N LEU A 4 19.64 5.22 12.56
CA LEU A 4 18.25 5.15 13.03
C LEU A 4 17.40 6.39 12.68
N PRO A 5 17.87 7.64 12.80
CA PRO A 5 17.11 8.82 12.38
C PRO A 5 16.71 8.79 10.89
N ILE A 6 17.64 8.43 10.01
CA ILE A 6 17.36 8.30 8.57
C ILE A 6 16.40 7.15 8.30
N ASN A 7 16.56 6.03 9.00
CA ASN A 7 15.67 4.88 8.84
C ASN A 7 14.25 5.20 9.29
N LEU A 8 14.07 5.93 10.40
CA LEU A 8 12.77 6.40 10.87
C LEU A 8 12.14 7.38 9.89
N LYS A 9 12.91 8.31 9.32
CA LYS A 9 12.42 9.20 8.26
C LYS A 9 11.95 8.40 7.04
N SER A 10 12.72 7.39 6.63
CA SER A 10 12.36 6.48 5.54
C SER A 10 11.06 5.73 5.85
N LEU A 11 10.88 5.23 7.07
CA LEU A 11 9.66 4.54 7.52
C LEU A 11 8.44 5.46 7.41
N LYS A 12 8.52 6.65 8.01
CA LYS A 12 7.46 7.69 8.00
C LYS A 12 7.01 8.05 6.59
N ILE A 13 7.97 8.25 5.66
CA ILE A 13 7.66 8.60 4.27
C ILE A 13 6.89 7.48 3.57
N ASN A 14 7.33 6.23 3.72
CA ASN A 14 6.72 5.09 3.02
C ASN A 14 5.37 4.72 3.63
N HIS A 15 5.22 4.80 4.96
CA HIS A 15 3.90 4.69 5.60
C HIS A 15 2.95 5.78 5.09
N GLY A 16 3.40 7.04 5.02
CA GLY A 16 2.60 8.12 4.46
C GLY A 16 2.16 7.87 3.01
N ALA A 17 3.02 7.25 2.19
CA ALA A 17 2.68 6.88 0.81
C ALA A 17 1.59 5.79 0.76
N VAL A 18 1.75 4.70 1.52
CA VAL A 18 0.73 3.63 1.66
C VAL A 18 -0.61 4.22 2.08
N ARG A 19 -0.62 5.06 3.12
CA ARG A 19 -1.85 5.66 3.66
C ARG A 19 -2.56 6.56 2.64
N ARG A 20 -1.83 7.33 1.84
CA ARG A 20 -2.42 8.18 0.79
C ARG A 20 -2.99 7.34 -0.36
N LEU A 21 -2.20 6.39 -0.88
CA LEU A 21 -2.62 5.52 -1.98
C LEU A 21 -3.83 4.66 -1.60
N PHE A 22 -3.90 4.18 -0.36
CA PHE A 22 -5.07 3.45 0.13
C PHE A 22 -6.33 4.32 0.12
N LYS A 23 -6.25 5.58 0.60
CA LYS A 23 -7.39 6.51 0.56
C LYS A 23 -7.84 6.82 -0.87
N GLU A 24 -6.89 6.99 -1.77
CA GLU A 24 -7.13 7.22 -3.19
C GLU A 24 -7.83 6.02 -3.84
N LEU A 25 -7.36 4.80 -3.54
CA LEU A 25 -8.01 3.56 -3.98
C LEU A 25 -9.47 3.51 -3.50
N CYS A 26 -9.73 3.73 -2.21
CA CYS A 26 -11.09 3.75 -1.67
C CYS A 26 -11.99 4.83 -2.30
N TYR A 27 -11.42 5.93 -2.77
CA TYR A 27 -12.16 6.98 -3.47
C TYR A 27 -12.58 6.52 -4.87
N TYR A 28 -11.63 5.98 -5.63
CA TYR A 28 -11.91 5.50 -6.99
C TYR A 28 -12.84 4.29 -7.03
N GLU A 29 -12.83 3.41 -6.03
CA GLU A 29 -13.81 2.32 -5.94
C GLU A 29 -15.24 2.84 -5.73
N LYS A 30 -15.40 3.88 -4.90
CA LYS A 30 -16.70 4.53 -4.72
C LYS A 30 -17.16 5.20 -6.01
N GLU A 31 -16.27 5.91 -6.68
CA GLU A 31 -16.56 6.55 -7.97
C GLU A 31 -16.95 5.51 -9.04
N GLU A 32 -16.22 4.40 -9.14
CA GLU A 32 -16.53 3.29 -10.04
C GLU A 32 -17.95 2.75 -9.78
N GLN A 33 -18.31 2.53 -8.51
CA GLN A 33 -19.63 2.04 -8.14
C GLN A 33 -20.74 3.05 -8.48
N GLU A 34 -20.51 4.35 -8.24
CA GLU A 34 -21.45 5.40 -8.60
C GLU A 34 -21.66 5.50 -10.12
N LEU A 35 -20.59 5.36 -10.90
CA LEU A 35 -20.65 5.37 -12.37
C LEU A 35 -21.35 4.13 -12.92
N LYS A 36 -21.10 2.94 -12.36
CA LYS A 36 -21.84 1.71 -12.68
C LYS A 36 -23.34 1.88 -12.46
N ASN A 37 -23.73 2.47 -11.32
CA ASN A 37 -25.13 2.74 -11.01
C ASN A 37 -25.74 3.77 -11.98
N LYS A 38 -25.01 4.85 -12.31
CA LYS A 38 -25.47 5.84 -13.30
C LYS A 38 -25.66 5.23 -14.68
N LEU A 39 -24.75 4.35 -15.10
CA LEU A 39 -24.82 3.67 -16.38
C LEU A 39 -25.99 2.68 -16.44
N SER A 40 -26.28 1.96 -15.36
CA SER A 40 -27.46 1.09 -15.31
C SER A 40 -28.75 1.91 -15.39
N SER A 41 -28.88 2.97 -14.59
CA SER A 41 -30.07 3.85 -14.65
C SER A 41 -30.25 4.52 -16.01
N ALA A 42 -29.17 4.91 -16.69
CA ALA A 42 -29.25 5.48 -18.04
C ALA A 42 -29.79 4.47 -19.07
N LYS A 43 -29.45 3.18 -18.93
CA LYS A 43 -29.99 2.10 -19.77
C LYS A 43 -31.47 1.85 -19.47
N ASP A 44 -31.85 1.84 -18.20
CA ASP A 44 -33.24 1.62 -17.76
C ASP A 44 -34.18 2.77 -18.21
N GLU A 45 -33.69 4.01 -18.14
CA GLU A 45 -34.41 5.20 -18.60
C GLU A 45 -34.45 5.36 -20.13
N ASN A 46 -33.91 4.39 -20.89
CA ASN A 46 -33.79 4.44 -22.35
C ASN A 46 -33.17 5.75 -22.85
N LYS A 47 -32.13 6.24 -22.17
CA LYS A 47 -31.37 7.42 -22.61
C LYS A 47 -30.76 7.19 -23.99
N SER A 48 -30.40 8.29 -24.66
CA SER A 48 -29.82 8.21 -26.00
C SER A 48 -28.51 7.42 -26.02
N SER A 49 -28.23 6.74 -27.13
CA SER A 49 -27.00 5.95 -27.31
C SER A 49 -25.73 6.76 -27.01
N ASN A 50 -25.69 8.03 -27.42
CA ASN A 50 -24.55 8.93 -27.16
C ASN A 50 -24.34 9.18 -25.66
N GLN A 51 -25.43 9.31 -24.87
CA GLN A 51 -25.32 9.51 -23.43
C GLN A 51 -24.83 8.25 -22.72
N ILE A 52 -25.28 7.08 -23.17
CA ILE A 52 -24.83 5.79 -22.62
C ILE A 52 -23.35 5.56 -22.95
N ALA A 53 -22.93 5.82 -24.19
CA ALA A 53 -21.53 5.70 -24.62
C ALA A 53 -20.61 6.62 -23.81
N SER A 54 -20.98 7.89 -23.65
CA SER A 54 -20.18 8.83 -22.85
C SER A 54 -20.07 8.42 -21.38
N ALA A 55 -21.13 7.85 -20.78
CA ALA A 55 -21.07 7.36 -19.41
C ALA A 55 -20.20 6.10 -19.29
N ASP A 56 -20.21 5.23 -20.29
CA ASP A 56 -19.35 4.06 -20.37
C ASP A 56 -17.88 4.45 -20.52
N ASP A 57 -17.56 5.42 -21.39
CA ASP A 57 -16.19 5.92 -21.58
C ASP A 57 -15.57 6.42 -20.26
N ILE A 58 -16.35 7.18 -19.48
CA ILE A 58 -15.91 7.68 -18.17
C ILE A 58 -15.68 6.50 -17.20
N LEU A 59 -16.60 5.53 -17.16
CA LEU A 59 -16.43 4.33 -16.34
C LEU A 59 -15.17 3.55 -16.71
N GLN A 60 -14.88 3.38 -18.01
CA GLN A 60 -13.69 2.67 -18.47
C GLN A 60 -12.39 3.41 -18.11
N GLU A 61 -12.40 4.75 -18.09
CA GLU A 61 -11.25 5.53 -17.59
C GLU A 61 -11.08 5.33 -16.08
N THR A 62 -12.15 5.44 -15.29
CA THR A 62 -12.10 5.22 -13.84
C THR A 62 -11.58 3.81 -13.50
N ILE A 63 -12.01 2.77 -14.23
CA ILE A 63 -11.51 1.39 -14.07
C ILE A 63 -10.00 1.31 -14.33
N ARG A 64 -9.50 2.00 -15.37
CA ARG A 64 -8.06 2.03 -15.68
C ARG A 64 -7.26 2.74 -14.60
N VAL A 65 -7.75 3.87 -14.11
CA VAL A 65 -7.13 4.61 -12.99
C VAL A 65 -7.11 3.75 -11.73
N LEU A 66 -8.23 3.08 -11.40
CA LEU A 66 -8.33 2.18 -10.26
C LEU A 66 -7.25 1.09 -10.30
N ALA A 67 -7.12 0.41 -11.44
CA ALA A 67 -6.14 -0.67 -11.61
C ALA A 67 -4.70 -0.16 -11.43
N HIS A 68 -4.39 1.01 -12.01
CA HIS A 68 -3.08 1.65 -11.86
C HIS A 68 -2.79 2.06 -10.40
N THR A 69 -3.76 2.69 -9.73
CA THR A 69 -3.63 3.10 -8.32
C THR A 69 -3.47 1.90 -7.40
N ASN A 70 -4.21 0.81 -7.64
CA ASN A 70 -4.03 -0.45 -6.90
C ASN A 70 -2.60 -1.00 -7.08
N GLY A 71 -2.07 -1.03 -8.31
CA GLY A 71 -0.69 -1.46 -8.56
C GLY A 71 0.33 -0.62 -7.77
N ASN A 72 0.16 0.70 -7.73
CA ASN A 72 1.00 1.60 -6.96
C ASN A 72 0.87 1.38 -5.44
N PHE A 73 -0.35 1.16 -4.95
CA PHE A 73 -0.61 0.83 -3.56
C PHE A 73 0.12 -0.45 -3.13
N GLN A 74 -0.01 -1.53 -3.91
CA GLN A 74 0.65 -2.81 -3.63
C GLN A 74 2.18 -2.67 -3.60
N ASN A 75 2.75 -1.94 -4.55
CA ASN A 75 4.20 -1.67 -4.60
C ASN A 75 4.66 -0.86 -3.38
N SER A 76 3.91 0.17 -3.00
CA SER A 76 4.21 1.00 -1.83
C SER A 76 4.14 0.20 -0.54
N LEU A 77 3.13 -0.68 -0.41
CA LEU A 77 2.98 -1.56 0.75
C LEU A 77 4.15 -2.55 0.83
N LYS A 78 4.50 -3.21 -0.26
CA LYS A 78 5.67 -4.10 -0.32
C LYS A 78 6.95 -3.39 0.12
N LYS A 79 7.17 -2.16 -0.34
CA LYS A 79 8.33 -1.34 0.05
C LYS A 79 8.33 -0.98 1.53
N LEU A 80 7.17 -0.67 2.11
CA LEU A 80 7.04 -0.43 3.55
C LEU A 80 7.46 -1.67 4.35
N ILE A 81 6.96 -2.84 3.96
CA ILE A 81 7.28 -4.13 4.57
C ILE A 81 8.78 -4.47 4.43
N GLU A 82 9.38 -4.21 3.28
CA GLU A 82 10.81 -4.36 3.04
C GLU A 82 11.64 -3.46 3.97
N ILE A 83 11.26 -2.19 4.13
CA ILE A 83 11.93 -1.26 5.05
C ILE A 83 11.90 -1.77 6.48
N ILE A 84 10.75 -2.28 6.94
CA ILE A 84 10.61 -2.82 8.29
C ILE A 84 11.55 -4.02 8.47
N ASN A 85 11.52 -4.98 7.55
CA ASN A 85 12.35 -6.18 7.64
C ASN A 85 13.86 -5.89 7.56
N THR A 86 14.27 -4.97 6.69
CA THR A 86 15.70 -4.70 6.43
C THR A 86 16.31 -3.71 7.42
N LYS A 87 15.59 -2.65 7.78
CA LYS A 87 16.14 -1.54 8.60
C LYS A 87 15.74 -1.62 10.07
N PHE A 88 14.64 -2.30 10.37
CA PHE A 88 14.08 -2.44 11.72
C PHE A 88 13.98 -3.89 12.18
N GLY A 89 14.45 -4.86 11.37
CA GLY A 89 14.27 -6.28 11.64
C GLY A 89 14.94 -6.78 12.92
N ASN A 90 15.79 -5.99 13.58
CA ASN A 90 16.38 -6.28 14.89
C ASN A 90 15.52 -5.84 16.08
N ILE A 91 14.49 -5.00 15.87
CA ILE A 91 13.59 -4.51 16.92
C ILE A 91 12.10 -4.72 16.59
N LEU A 92 11.74 -4.84 15.32
CA LEU A 92 10.40 -5.11 14.85
C LEU A 92 10.30 -6.49 14.22
N GLU A 93 9.10 -7.05 14.27
CA GLU A 93 8.68 -8.25 13.56
C GLU A 93 7.31 -8.04 12.93
N ILE A 94 7.10 -8.72 11.81
CA ILE A 94 5.85 -8.65 11.05
C ILE A 94 5.11 -9.95 11.28
N ASN A 95 3.91 -9.83 11.82
CA ASN A 95 2.96 -10.93 11.96
C ASN A 95 2.00 -10.94 10.76
N ALA A 96 1.05 -11.87 10.73
CA ALA A 96 0.11 -12.02 9.61
C ALA A 96 -0.66 -10.73 9.26
N LYS A 97 -0.95 -9.87 10.26
CA LYS A 97 -1.80 -8.68 10.10
C LYS A 97 -1.28 -7.40 10.77
N ASN A 98 -0.15 -7.45 11.48
CA ASN A 98 0.37 -6.28 12.20
C ASN A 98 1.89 -6.33 12.33
N ILE A 99 2.45 -5.21 12.78
CA ILE A 99 3.86 -5.06 13.14
C ILE A 99 3.93 -4.98 14.67
N ALA A 100 4.80 -5.79 15.26
CA ALA A 100 5.05 -5.80 16.69
C ALA A 100 6.53 -5.51 16.98
N PHE A 101 6.81 -5.05 18.19
CA PHE A 101 8.15 -5.09 18.73
C PHE A 101 8.49 -6.55 19.08
N ARG A 102 9.73 -6.96 18.78
CA ARG A 102 10.16 -8.34 19.03
C ARG A 102 10.08 -8.68 20.51
N SER A 103 9.48 -9.82 20.83
CA SER A 103 9.33 -10.35 22.20
C SER A 103 10.64 -10.60 22.95
N ASN A 104 11.77 -10.68 22.24
CA ASN A 104 13.09 -10.88 22.83
C ASN A 104 13.80 -9.56 23.24
N CYS A 105 13.13 -8.41 23.10
CA CYS A 105 13.63 -7.13 23.57
C CYS A 105 12.73 -6.64 24.71
N SER A 106 13.31 -6.36 25.88
CA SER A 106 12.60 -5.63 26.93
C SER A 106 12.35 -4.17 26.53
N GLU A 107 11.46 -3.48 27.24
CA GLU A 107 11.21 -2.06 27.00
C GLU A 107 12.48 -1.23 27.25
N GLU A 108 13.27 -1.60 28.26
CA GLU A 108 14.56 -1.00 28.59
C GLU A 108 15.56 -1.20 27.45
N ASP A 109 15.64 -2.41 26.86
CA ASP A 109 16.51 -2.70 25.72
C ASP A 109 16.10 -1.87 24.49
N LEU A 110 14.79 -1.67 24.27
CA LEU A 110 14.29 -0.87 23.15
C LEU A 110 14.63 0.61 23.36
N LYS A 111 14.47 1.12 24.58
CA LYS A 111 14.86 2.49 24.94
C LYS A 111 16.37 2.70 24.80
N GLU A 112 17.19 1.73 25.18
CA GLU A 112 18.64 1.78 24.97
C GLU A 112 18.99 1.80 23.47
N LYS A 113 18.39 0.90 22.67
CA LYS A 113 18.65 0.79 21.23
C LYS A 113 18.15 1.99 20.42
N CYS A 114 17.03 2.58 20.83
CA CYS A 114 16.36 3.64 20.10
C CYS A 114 16.66 5.04 20.63
N GLY A 115 17.13 5.15 21.88
CA GLY A 115 17.38 6.41 22.57
C GLY A 115 16.15 7.32 22.55
N GLU A 116 16.40 8.60 22.24
CA GLU A 116 15.36 9.64 22.14
C GLU A 116 14.29 9.38 21.07
N LEU A 117 14.56 8.47 20.12
CA LEU A 117 13.63 8.14 19.04
C LEU A 117 12.64 7.03 19.39
N TYR A 118 12.76 6.42 20.59
CA TYR A 118 11.88 5.33 21.02
C TYR A 118 10.39 5.68 20.87
N GLU A 119 9.97 6.79 21.47
CA GLU A 119 8.57 7.25 21.45
C GLU A 119 8.07 7.52 20.03
N ASP A 120 8.96 8.02 19.18
CA ASP A 120 8.67 8.35 17.79
C ASP A 120 8.48 7.09 16.93
N ILE A 121 9.28 6.06 17.19
CA ILE A 121 9.15 4.74 16.55
C ILE A 121 7.87 4.07 17.03
N PHE A 122 7.60 4.10 18.33
CA PHE A 122 6.41 3.51 18.93
C PHE A 122 5.12 4.10 18.33
N LYS A 123 5.02 5.44 18.28
CA LYS A 123 3.91 6.13 17.64
C LYS A 123 3.77 5.77 16.16
N GLU A 124 4.88 5.70 15.44
CA GLU A 124 4.87 5.37 14.02
C GLU A 124 4.38 3.93 13.77
N VAL A 125 4.84 2.96 14.58
CA VAL A 125 4.40 1.56 14.50
C VAL A 125 2.90 1.44 14.76
N ASN A 126 2.37 2.13 15.76
CA ASN A 126 0.93 2.15 16.04
C ASN A 126 0.14 2.74 14.85
N ALA A 127 0.60 3.85 14.29
CA ALA A 127 -0.06 4.47 13.15
C ALA A 127 -0.01 3.59 11.88
N ILE A 128 1.06 2.82 11.69
CA ILE A 128 1.12 1.82 10.62
C ILE A 128 0.10 0.71 10.89
N ASN A 129 0.02 0.19 12.12
CA ASN A 129 -0.95 -0.85 12.47
C ASN A 129 -2.40 -0.41 12.28
N GLU A 130 -2.74 0.83 12.63
CA GLU A 130 -4.06 1.41 12.31
C GLU A 130 -4.32 1.43 10.80
N THR A 131 -3.33 1.83 10.01
CA THR A 131 -3.44 1.83 8.55
C THR A 131 -3.63 0.42 7.99
N LEU A 132 -2.86 -0.55 8.48
CA LEU A 132 -2.97 -1.96 8.08
C LEU A 132 -4.34 -2.54 8.45
N GLN A 133 -4.85 -2.25 9.65
CA GLN A 133 -6.17 -2.68 10.08
C GLN A 133 -7.25 -2.19 9.11
N ASN A 134 -7.24 -0.90 8.75
CA ASN A 134 -8.17 -0.33 7.78
C ASN A 134 -8.06 -1.03 6.40
N ILE A 135 -6.85 -1.36 5.98
CA ILE A 135 -6.61 -2.10 4.72
C ILE A 135 -7.25 -3.49 4.78
N PHE A 136 -7.06 -4.25 5.87
CA PHE A 136 -7.61 -5.60 6.00
C PHE A 136 -9.13 -5.65 6.14
N GLU A 137 -9.73 -4.63 6.75
CA GLU A 137 -11.18 -4.49 6.82
C GLU A 137 -11.79 -4.25 5.43
N HIS A 138 -11.06 -3.50 4.59
CA HIS A 138 -11.48 -3.15 3.24
C HIS A 138 -11.19 -4.26 2.21
N ILE A 139 -10.02 -4.91 2.32
CA ILE A 139 -9.55 -5.96 1.41
C ILE A 139 -9.46 -7.28 2.19
N LYS A 140 -10.60 -8.01 2.24
CA LYS A 140 -10.80 -9.17 3.13
C LYS A 140 -9.80 -10.32 2.95
N ASP A 141 -9.25 -10.51 1.76
CA ASP A 141 -8.29 -11.59 1.45
C ASP A 141 -6.83 -11.12 1.40
N MET A 142 -6.56 -9.89 1.84
CA MET A 142 -5.19 -9.39 1.86
C MET A 142 -4.40 -10.02 3.02
N THR A 143 -3.19 -10.47 2.72
CA THR A 143 -2.18 -10.84 3.72
C THR A 143 -0.93 -10.00 3.47
N LEU A 144 -0.19 -9.67 4.53
CA LEU A 144 1.08 -8.95 4.33
C LEU A 144 2.03 -9.83 3.52
N PRO A 145 2.70 -9.28 2.49
CA PRO A 145 3.72 -10.02 1.77
C PRO A 145 4.83 -10.40 2.77
N ILE A 146 4.98 -11.69 3.05
CA ILE A 146 6.09 -12.20 3.86
C ILE A 146 7.33 -12.10 2.98
N CYS A 147 8.10 -11.01 3.13
CA CYS A 147 9.40 -10.90 2.50
C CYS A 147 10.36 -11.87 3.18
N ASN A 148 10.55 -13.06 2.60
CA ASN A 148 11.67 -13.91 2.96
C ASN A 148 12.96 -13.14 2.67
N PRO A 149 13.87 -12.97 3.66
CA PRO A 149 15.09 -12.19 3.48
C PRO A 149 16.11 -12.80 2.49
N ASN A 150 15.79 -13.93 1.84
CA ASN A 150 16.71 -14.73 1.03
C ASN A 150 16.49 -14.65 -0.50
N ILE A 151 15.82 -13.64 -1.03
CA ILE A 151 15.71 -13.50 -2.50
C ILE A 151 16.51 -12.29 -2.97
N THR A 152 17.79 -12.54 -3.26
CA THR A 152 18.63 -11.66 -4.07
C THR A 152 18.07 -11.56 -5.49
N ASN A 153 18.10 -10.34 -5.99
CA ASN A 153 17.63 -9.88 -7.30
C ASN A 153 17.97 -10.83 -8.45
N ASN A 154 17.00 -11.10 -9.31
CA ASN A 154 17.26 -11.34 -10.73
C ASN A 154 16.35 -10.40 -11.54
N THR A 155 17.00 -9.39 -12.10
CA THR A 155 16.54 -8.53 -13.19
C THR A 155 15.96 -9.33 -14.34
N VAL A 156 14.76 -8.97 -14.79
CA VAL A 156 14.33 -9.21 -16.17
C VAL A 156 13.90 -7.87 -16.74
N THR A 157 14.79 -7.27 -17.53
CA THR A 157 14.49 -6.17 -18.44
C THR A 157 13.49 -6.65 -19.50
N PRO A 158 12.41 -5.90 -19.80
CA PRO A 158 11.57 -6.20 -20.96
C PRO A 158 12.35 -5.85 -22.22
N ARG A 159 12.50 -6.83 -23.12
CA ARG A 159 13.10 -6.67 -24.43
C ARG A 159 12.14 -5.86 -25.30
N GLU A 160 12.55 -4.68 -25.72
CA GLU A 160 11.84 -3.87 -26.72
C GLU A 160 11.80 -4.63 -28.05
N ASN A 161 10.61 -4.83 -28.59
CA ASN A 161 10.40 -5.32 -29.95
C ASN A 161 10.58 -4.14 -30.91
N CYS A 162 11.75 -4.03 -31.54
CA CYS A 162 11.90 -3.22 -32.74
C CYS A 162 11.29 -4.00 -33.93
N VAL A 163 10.16 -3.50 -34.42
CA VAL A 163 9.72 -3.75 -35.80
C VAL A 163 10.31 -2.62 -36.63
N GLU A 164 11.22 -2.95 -37.54
CA GLU A 164 11.53 -2.07 -38.67
C GLU A 164 11.13 -2.79 -39.97
N ILE A 165 10.59 -1.97 -40.87
CA ILE A 165 9.75 -2.25 -42.04
C ILE A 165 10.59 -2.73 -43.22
#